data_AF-A0A812NH40-F1
#
_entry.id   AF-A0A812NH40-F1
#
_cell.length_a   1.000
_cell.length_b   1.000
_cell.length_c   1.000
_cell.angle_alpha   90.00
_cell.angle_beta   90.00
_cell.angle_gamma   90.00
#
_symmetry.space_group_name_H-M   'P 1'
#
loop_
_entity.id
_entity.type
_entity.pdbx_description
1 polymer ?
#
loop_
_entity_poly.entity_id
_entity_poly.type
_entity_poly.pdbx_seq_one_letter_code
_entity_poly.pdbx_strand_id
1 'polypeptide(L)'
;MARSRSVCFSAFLWVAIGAFCSLCFIRQPLGVQRQHVRGGARRAEPERSSYESSPDWTKSIVGGLTDVVHSFGNGAVAGERSREFDAISPEQLLEGIRADFEERQYLWSGEIDTELYGESCSFTDPTISFQGLSKFESNMRNLKPIVDALVPKETRRCILRDIQLEESGEVVAKWTMLGKVSLPWSPRINVGGKTRYTPGEDGRIESYFEKWDIPAGEALGQLLKPTSSEEVEHWPNQLLGASPPEPKHVAKTSVSAVLFPGFGNDAIDYSEPLGQDESVGLQACLSRRGVQASVVPVQRSDWLKVFAGLLLDADSRAGNGTARAAYGWYLDLAKAKVEETVLSGGEPVILIGHSAGGWLARALLDREGKDWALKHVQGLVSLGTPHRPPPKGKMDMTFGCLRNLNKAHPGAYYSDDLFYVSVAGDAVTGQKMEGNIPIVELIQSPSPESTAWNSYVALGGVGNATGDGLVPVDWAHLQGAEQLTLDGCLHSINVAGTTRPTNRSYLCEYFVDAWMEKVLGGIQERVPEVPEAAVR
;
A
#
# COMPACT_ATOMS: atom_id res chain seq x y z
N MET A 1 -29.16 -4.57 -36.29
CA MET A 1 -29.03 -5.17 -34.94
C MET A 1 -27.56 -5.34 -34.62
N ALA A 2 -27.04 -4.56 -33.67
CA ALA A 2 -25.86 -4.81 -32.83
C ALA A 2 -25.55 -3.47 -32.11
N ARG A 3 -26.25 -3.19 -31.01
CA ARG A 3 -25.97 -2.04 -30.14
C ARG A 3 -24.66 -2.32 -29.41
N SER A 4 -23.61 -1.56 -29.70
CA SER A 4 -22.42 -1.49 -28.86
C SER A 4 -22.84 -0.93 -27.50
N ARG A 5 -22.65 -1.73 -26.44
CA ARG A 5 -23.06 -1.42 -25.06
C ARG A 5 -21.86 -0.80 -24.34
N SER A 6 -21.86 0.53 -24.19
CA SER A 6 -20.89 1.25 -23.36
C SER A 6 -21.26 1.11 -21.88
N VAL A 7 -20.32 0.66 -21.07
CA VAL A 7 -20.45 0.52 -19.61
C VAL A 7 -19.65 1.64 -18.93
N CYS A 8 -20.14 2.20 -17.82
CA CYS A 8 -19.76 3.53 -17.30
C CYS A 8 -19.79 3.48 -15.75
N PHE A 9 -18.90 4.16 -15.00
CA PHE A 9 -18.87 4.13 -13.52
C PHE A 9 -18.53 5.49 -12.85
N SER A 10 -18.90 5.70 -11.56
CA SER A 10 -18.91 6.99 -10.79
C SER A 10 -17.90 7.10 -9.65
N ALA A 11 -17.58 8.37 -9.33
CA ALA A 11 -17.06 8.97 -8.08
C ALA A 11 -15.61 8.61 -7.72
N PHE A 12 -14.69 9.53 -7.96
CA PHE A 12 -13.30 9.14 -8.26
C PHE A 12 -12.25 9.21 -7.16
N LEU A 13 -12.49 9.74 -5.96
CA LEU A 13 -11.60 9.32 -4.85
C LEU A 13 -11.88 7.85 -4.48
N TRP A 14 -13.13 7.44 -4.65
CA TRP A 14 -13.61 6.07 -4.48
C TRP A 14 -13.17 5.13 -5.60
N VAL A 15 -13.27 5.57 -6.87
CA VAL A 15 -12.71 4.83 -8.02
C VAL A 15 -11.19 4.92 -8.00
N ALA A 16 -10.54 5.96 -7.49
CA ALA A 16 -9.10 5.94 -7.26
C ALA A 16 -8.70 4.88 -6.25
N ILE A 17 -9.25 4.92 -5.03
CA ILE A 17 -8.95 3.94 -3.97
C ILE A 17 -9.36 2.52 -4.40
N GLY A 18 -10.49 2.37 -5.09
CA GLY A 18 -11.05 1.09 -5.52
C GLY A 18 -10.49 0.53 -6.84
N ALA A 19 -10.18 1.37 -7.84
CA ALA A 19 -9.58 0.95 -9.11
C ALA A 19 -8.06 0.80 -9.02
N PHE A 20 -7.38 1.52 -8.12
CA PHE A 20 -6.01 1.21 -7.68
C PHE A 20 -5.94 -0.18 -7.02
N CYS A 21 -7.05 -0.64 -6.41
CA CYS A 21 -7.21 -1.97 -5.85
C CYS A 21 -7.88 -3.00 -6.79
N SER A 22 -8.46 -2.57 -7.93
CA SER A 22 -9.12 -3.42 -8.93
C SER A 22 -8.35 -3.53 -10.27
N LEU A 23 -7.25 -2.77 -10.46
CA LEU A 23 -6.17 -2.85 -11.49
C LEU A 23 -5.32 -4.13 -11.46
N CYS A 24 -5.96 -5.12 -10.93
CA CYS A 24 -5.39 -5.92 -9.91
C CYS A 24 -5.71 -7.36 -10.36
N PHE A 25 -6.83 -7.58 -11.03
CA PHE A 25 -7.09 -8.83 -11.67
C PHE A 25 -7.56 -8.67 -13.09
N ILE A 26 -7.22 -9.73 -13.82
CA ILE A 26 -7.54 -10.05 -15.19
C ILE A 26 -6.49 -9.51 -16.19
N ARG A 27 -5.52 -10.39 -16.48
CA ARG A 27 -4.73 -10.45 -17.72
C ARG A 27 -5.26 -11.71 -18.45
N GLN A 28 -5.78 -11.66 -19.68
CA GLN A 28 -5.09 -11.70 -20.99
C GLN A 28 -6.13 -12.09 -22.09
N PRO A 29 -5.81 -12.13 -23.42
CA PRO A 29 -4.76 -11.44 -24.19
C PRO A 29 -5.32 -10.65 -25.41
N LEU A 30 -4.59 -9.62 -25.86
CA LEU A 30 -4.86 -8.94 -27.14
C LEU A 30 -4.05 -9.59 -28.28
N GLY A 31 -4.77 -10.07 -29.30
CA GLY A 31 -4.24 -10.26 -30.65
C GLY A 31 -4.26 -8.93 -31.40
N VAL A 32 -3.11 -8.55 -31.95
CA VAL A 32 -2.88 -7.32 -32.71
C VAL A 32 -3.57 -7.36 -34.07
N GLN A 33 -4.23 -6.27 -34.47
CA GLN A 33 -4.15 -5.76 -35.85
C GLN A 33 -4.45 -4.25 -35.89
N ARG A 34 -3.46 -3.48 -36.35
CA ARG A 34 -3.58 -2.04 -36.62
C ARG A 34 -4.21 -1.83 -38.00
N GLN A 35 -5.18 -0.93 -38.10
CA GLN A 35 -5.48 -0.22 -39.36
C GLN A 35 -5.62 1.29 -39.10
N HIS A 36 -4.91 2.07 -39.93
CA HIS A 36 -4.98 3.52 -40.03
C HIS A 36 -6.22 3.94 -40.83
N VAL A 37 -6.95 4.97 -40.37
CA VAL A 37 -7.76 5.83 -41.23
C VAL A 37 -7.65 7.29 -40.78
N ARG A 38 -7.51 8.18 -41.77
CA ARG A 38 -7.31 9.64 -41.70
C ARG A 38 -8.58 10.41 -41.32
N GLY A 39 -8.38 11.45 -40.50
CA GLY A 39 -8.77 12.86 -40.69
C GLY A 39 -10.20 13.24 -41.11
N GLY A 40 -10.90 13.95 -40.22
CA GLY A 40 -12.05 14.81 -40.54
C GLY A 40 -12.30 15.81 -39.40
N ALA A 41 -12.27 17.11 -39.71
CA ALA A 41 -12.46 18.21 -38.76
C ALA A 41 -13.94 18.57 -38.55
N ARG A 42 -14.34 18.94 -37.31
CA ARG A 42 -15.07 20.20 -36.98
C ARG A 42 -15.56 20.29 -35.52
N ARG A 43 -15.58 21.57 -35.09
CA ARG A 43 -16.34 22.28 -34.04
C ARG A 43 -15.80 22.29 -32.61
N ALA A 44 -15.67 23.52 -32.11
CA ALA A 44 -15.15 23.90 -30.80
C ALA A 44 -16.09 23.49 -29.67
N GLU A 45 -15.54 22.78 -28.69
CA GLU A 45 -16.14 22.46 -27.40
C GLU A 45 -15.64 23.44 -26.32
N PRO A 46 -16.41 23.66 -25.24
CA PRO A 46 -16.00 24.53 -24.14
C PRO A 46 -14.76 23.97 -23.42
N GLU A 47 -13.92 24.86 -22.91
CA GLU A 47 -12.59 24.58 -22.35
C GLU A 47 -12.57 23.39 -21.38
N ARG A 48 -12.07 22.25 -21.87
CA ARG A 48 -11.71 21.09 -21.05
C ARG A 48 -10.38 21.38 -20.36
N SER A 49 -10.37 21.31 -19.03
CA SER A 49 -9.15 21.31 -18.21
C SER A 49 -8.24 20.11 -18.58
N SER A 50 -6.93 20.37 -18.64
CA SER A 50 -5.93 19.70 -19.46
C SER A 50 -5.37 18.37 -18.93
N TYR A 51 -6.01 17.26 -19.29
CA TYR A 51 -5.43 15.91 -19.24
C TYR A 51 -4.10 15.80 -20.03
N GLU A 52 -3.97 16.55 -21.15
CA GLU A 52 -2.77 16.51 -22.00
C GLU A 52 -1.51 17.09 -21.32
N SER A 53 -1.67 17.97 -20.32
CA SER A 53 -0.57 18.67 -19.63
C SER A 53 0.00 17.93 -18.42
N SER A 54 -0.56 16.77 -18.06
CA SER A 54 -0.10 15.99 -16.90
C SER A 54 1.21 15.24 -17.19
N PRO A 55 2.10 15.04 -16.20
CA PRO A 55 3.29 14.20 -16.33
C PRO A 55 2.96 12.77 -16.82
N ASP A 56 3.89 12.11 -17.52
CA ASP A 56 3.65 10.80 -18.15
C ASP A 56 3.29 9.68 -17.15
N TRP A 57 3.78 9.77 -15.91
CA TRP A 57 3.41 8.85 -14.84
C TRP A 57 1.94 9.03 -14.41
N THR A 58 1.43 10.27 -14.44
CA THR A 58 0.03 10.59 -14.16
C THR A 58 -0.89 10.07 -15.27
N LYS A 59 -0.47 10.18 -16.54
CA LYS A 59 -1.18 9.60 -17.69
C LYS A 59 -1.25 8.07 -17.63
N SER A 60 -0.19 7.43 -17.13
CA SER A 60 -0.12 5.98 -16.95
C SER A 60 -1.03 5.48 -15.82
N ILE A 61 -1.10 6.22 -14.70
CA ILE A 61 -2.02 5.96 -13.58
C ILE A 61 -3.47 6.16 -14.01
N VAL A 62 -3.78 7.28 -14.66
CA VAL A 62 -5.14 7.57 -15.15
C VAL A 62 -5.55 6.60 -16.26
N GLY A 63 -4.63 6.20 -17.14
CA GLY A 63 -4.86 5.18 -18.16
C GLY A 63 -5.19 3.81 -17.55
N GLY A 64 -4.43 3.36 -16.55
CA GLY A 64 -4.72 2.12 -15.82
C GLY A 64 -6.05 2.17 -15.04
N LEU A 65 -6.38 3.32 -14.44
CA LEU A 65 -7.67 3.53 -13.76
C LEU A 65 -8.85 3.50 -14.76
N THR A 66 -8.66 4.06 -15.96
CA THR A 66 -9.67 4.06 -17.05
C THR A 66 -9.97 2.63 -17.54
N ASP A 67 -8.94 1.78 -17.65
CA ASP A 67 -9.09 0.40 -18.12
C ASP A 67 -9.79 -0.52 -17.10
N VAL A 68 -9.59 -0.30 -15.79
CA VAL A 68 -10.33 -1.02 -14.72
C VAL A 68 -11.78 -0.63 -14.65
N VAL A 69 -12.06 0.64 -14.90
CA VAL A 69 -13.42 1.15 -14.94
C VAL A 69 -14.24 0.52 -16.07
N HIS A 70 -13.60 0.07 -17.16
CA HIS A 70 -14.29 -0.59 -18.27
C HIS A 70 -14.68 -2.06 -18.00
N SER A 71 -14.15 -2.72 -16.96
CA SER A 71 -14.26 -4.18 -16.76
C SER A 71 -15.33 -4.62 -15.75
N PHE A 72 -15.95 -3.71 -15.01
CA PHE A 72 -17.12 -4.02 -14.17
C PHE A 72 -18.39 -3.97 -15.05
N GLY A 73 -19.14 -5.07 -15.14
CA GLY A 73 -20.25 -5.21 -16.09
C GLY A 73 -21.59 -5.57 -15.42
N ASN A 74 -22.64 -4.88 -15.90
CA ASN A 74 -24.08 -5.13 -15.77
C ASN A 74 -24.79 -4.81 -14.43
N GLY A 75 -25.29 -3.58 -14.33
CA GLY A 75 -26.50 -3.26 -13.59
C GLY A 75 -27.66 -3.03 -14.57
N ALA A 76 -28.79 -3.69 -14.35
CA ALA A 76 -30.02 -3.47 -15.11
C ALA A 76 -30.54 -2.05 -14.88
N VAL A 77 -31.20 -1.49 -15.90
CA VAL A 77 -32.06 -0.30 -15.71
C VAL A 77 -33.20 -0.74 -14.80
N ALA A 78 -33.16 -0.30 -13.54
CA ALA A 78 -34.25 -0.54 -12.60
C ALA A 78 -35.50 0.23 -13.08
N GLY A 79 -36.68 -0.37 -12.90
CA GLY A 79 -37.98 0.25 -13.23
C GLY A 79 -38.26 1.48 -12.37
N GLU A 80 -39.39 2.16 -12.65
CA GLU A 80 -39.87 3.33 -11.88
C GLU A 80 -39.78 3.08 -10.38
N ARG A 81 -38.99 3.90 -9.68
CA ARG A 81 -38.90 3.83 -8.23
C ARG A 81 -40.10 4.53 -7.61
N SER A 82 -40.54 4.02 -6.46
CA SER A 82 -41.50 4.74 -5.62
C SER A 82 -40.87 6.05 -5.14
N ARG A 83 -41.56 7.17 -5.35
CA ARG A 83 -41.18 8.51 -4.88
C ARG A 83 -42.08 8.92 -3.72
N GLU A 84 -41.51 9.62 -2.76
CA GLU A 84 -42.29 10.14 -1.62
C GLU A 84 -43.00 11.44 -1.98
N PHE A 85 -42.36 12.26 -2.82
CA PHE A 85 -42.88 13.56 -3.25
C PHE A 85 -43.12 13.58 -4.75
N ASP A 86 -44.13 14.34 -5.22
CA ASP A 86 -44.33 14.54 -6.65
C ASP A 86 -43.21 15.43 -7.25
N ALA A 87 -42.79 16.46 -6.50
CA ALA A 87 -41.72 17.39 -6.85
C ALA A 87 -40.91 17.79 -5.59
N ILE A 88 -39.67 18.25 -5.79
CA ILE A 88 -38.77 18.68 -4.73
C ILE A 88 -38.68 20.22 -4.73
N SER A 89 -38.96 20.86 -3.59
CA SER A 89 -38.79 22.31 -3.47
C SER A 89 -37.30 22.69 -3.41
N PRO A 90 -36.91 23.91 -3.79
CA PRO A 90 -35.53 24.38 -3.66
C PRO A 90 -34.97 24.26 -2.23
N GLU A 91 -35.81 24.50 -1.21
CA GLU A 91 -35.43 24.36 0.20
C GLU A 91 -35.24 22.90 0.60
N GLN A 92 -36.12 21.99 0.13
CA GLN A 92 -35.95 20.55 0.35
C GLN A 92 -34.68 20.03 -0.32
N LEU A 93 -34.37 20.50 -1.54
CA LEU A 93 -33.16 20.16 -2.26
C LEU A 93 -31.91 20.63 -1.50
N LEU A 94 -31.90 21.89 -1.05
CA LEU A 94 -30.79 22.47 -0.29
C LEU A 94 -30.53 21.68 1.01
N GLU A 95 -31.59 21.40 1.78
CA GLU A 95 -31.47 20.70 3.05
C GLU A 95 -31.10 19.23 2.87
N GLY A 96 -31.67 18.55 1.87
CA GLY A 96 -31.32 17.18 1.53
C GLY A 96 -29.86 17.03 1.12
N ILE A 97 -29.34 17.95 0.28
CA ILE A 97 -27.91 17.95 -0.09
C ILE A 97 -27.04 18.24 1.14
N ARG A 98 -27.45 19.17 2.02
CA ARG A 98 -26.75 19.42 3.28
C ARG A 98 -26.65 18.16 4.12
N ALA A 99 -27.75 17.42 4.28
CA ALA A 99 -27.79 16.16 5.03
C ALA A 99 -26.89 15.08 4.40
N ASP A 100 -26.82 15.01 3.07
CA ASP A 100 -25.89 14.10 2.38
C ASP A 100 -24.43 14.37 2.77
N PHE A 101 -24.03 15.65 2.85
CA PHE A 101 -22.68 16.02 3.31
C PHE A 101 -22.47 15.80 4.80
N GLU A 102 -23.37 16.34 5.64
CA GLU A 102 -23.16 16.44 7.09
C GLU A 102 -23.49 15.13 7.82
N GLU A 103 -24.60 14.48 7.48
CA GLU A 103 -25.07 13.27 8.16
C GLU A 103 -24.57 11.99 7.48
N ARG A 104 -24.75 11.89 6.16
CA ARG A 104 -24.38 10.68 5.41
C ARG A 104 -22.90 10.62 5.10
N GLN A 105 -22.20 11.75 5.16
CA GLN A 105 -20.79 11.85 4.77
C GLN A 105 -20.60 11.29 3.34
N TYR A 106 -21.49 11.63 2.40
CA TYR A 106 -21.66 10.90 1.13
C TYR A 106 -20.38 10.77 0.31
N LEU A 107 -19.49 11.76 0.34
CA LEU A 107 -18.19 11.67 -0.32
C LEU A 107 -17.38 10.46 0.18
N TRP A 108 -17.55 10.04 1.44
CA TRP A 108 -16.91 8.88 2.07
C TRP A 108 -17.81 7.69 2.32
N SER A 109 -19.13 7.79 2.18
CA SER A 109 -20.06 6.66 2.38
C SER A 109 -20.69 6.15 1.08
N GLY A 110 -20.75 6.99 0.05
CA GLY A 110 -21.52 6.75 -1.17
C GLY A 110 -23.03 6.78 -0.96
N GLU A 111 -23.49 7.15 0.24
CA GLU A 111 -24.91 7.18 0.62
C GLU A 111 -25.45 8.59 0.35
N ILE A 112 -26.37 8.69 -0.59
CA ILE A 112 -27.08 9.94 -0.94
C ILE A 112 -28.58 9.76 -0.73
N ASP A 113 -29.29 10.85 -0.53
CA ASP A 113 -30.75 10.85 -0.59
C ASP A 113 -31.20 10.74 -2.04
N THR A 114 -31.54 9.51 -2.44
CA THR A 114 -31.92 9.22 -3.81
C THR A 114 -33.24 9.87 -4.24
N GLU A 115 -34.05 10.40 -3.30
CA GLU A 115 -35.28 11.12 -3.61
C GLU A 115 -35.01 12.45 -4.32
N LEU A 116 -33.85 13.04 -4.04
CA LEU A 116 -33.41 14.32 -4.62
C LEU A 116 -32.96 14.20 -6.07
N TYR A 117 -32.72 12.99 -6.59
CA TYR A 117 -32.09 12.77 -7.89
C TYR A 117 -33.03 12.15 -8.92
N GLY A 118 -32.99 12.65 -10.15
CA GLY A 118 -33.69 12.07 -11.29
C GLY A 118 -33.07 10.74 -11.74
N GLU A 119 -33.88 9.82 -12.29
CA GLU A 119 -33.37 8.51 -12.75
C GLU A 119 -32.26 8.63 -13.79
N SER A 120 -32.39 9.61 -14.67
CA SER A 120 -31.45 9.93 -15.74
C SER A 120 -30.44 11.01 -15.36
N CYS A 121 -30.21 11.25 -14.07
CA CYS A 121 -29.23 12.22 -13.60
C CYS A 121 -27.85 11.93 -14.21
N SER A 122 -27.22 12.98 -14.73
CA SER A 122 -25.83 12.97 -15.17
C SER A 122 -24.92 13.26 -13.99
N PHE A 123 -23.86 12.49 -13.84
CA PHE A 123 -22.86 12.66 -12.79
C PHE A 123 -21.51 12.83 -13.45
N THR A 124 -20.87 13.96 -13.17
CA THR A 124 -19.57 14.30 -13.72
C THR A 124 -18.64 14.75 -12.61
N ASP A 125 -17.43 14.23 -12.62
CA ASP A 125 -16.32 14.66 -11.76
C ASP A 125 -15.06 14.93 -12.65
N PRO A 126 -13.92 15.38 -12.10
CA PRO A 126 -12.72 15.69 -12.88
C PRO A 126 -12.10 14.53 -13.68
N THR A 127 -12.65 13.32 -13.55
CA THR A 127 -12.05 12.08 -14.03
C THR A 127 -13.02 11.20 -14.82
N ILE A 128 -14.33 11.30 -14.59
CA ILE A 128 -15.35 10.57 -15.36
C ILE A 128 -16.67 11.33 -15.46
N SER A 129 -17.45 10.92 -16.46
CA SER A 129 -18.85 11.32 -16.61
C SER A 129 -19.70 10.10 -16.97
N PHE A 130 -20.86 9.96 -16.36
CA PHE A 130 -21.84 8.93 -16.70
C PHE A 130 -23.26 9.40 -16.35
N GLN A 131 -24.25 8.67 -16.86
CA GLN A 131 -25.66 8.95 -16.62
C GLN A 131 -26.36 7.76 -15.94
N GLY A 132 -27.24 8.05 -14.99
CA GLY A 132 -28.14 7.10 -14.35
C GLY A 132 -27.97 6.98 -12.83
N LEU A 133 -29.06 7.08 -12.08
CA LEU A 133 -29.05 7.01 -10.61
C LEU A 133 -28.87 5.59 -10.08
N SER A 134 -29.58 4.61 -10.63
CA SER A 134 -29.39 3.17 -10.30
C SER A 134 -27.95 2.72 -10.52
N LYS A 135 -27.29 3.33 -11.49
CA LYS A 135 -25.90 3.11 -11.82
C LYS A 135 -24.97 3.69 -10.76
N PHE A 136 -25.22 4.93 -10.32
CA PHE A 136 -24.50 5.50 -9.18
C PHE A 136 -24.59 4.57 -7.94
N GLU A 137 -25.78 4.10 -7.58
CA GLU A 137 -25.99 3.22 -6.43
C GLU A 137 -25.24 1.89 -6.56
N SER A 138 -25.28 1.28 -7.75
CA SER A 138 -24.52 0.05 -8.03
C SER A 138 -23.02 0.24 -7.85
N ASN A 139 -22.51 1.40 -8.25
CA ASN A 139 -21.08 1.71 -8.18
C ASN A 139 -20.65 1.89 -6.73
N MET A 140 -21.44 2.62 -5.96
CA MET A 140 -21.18 2.84 -4.53
C MET A 140 -21.25 1.54 -3.75
N ARG A 141 -22.24 0.67 -4.03
CA ARG A 141 -22.36 -0.64 -3.37
C ARG A 141 -21.12 -1.52 -3.58
N ASN A 142 -20.51 -1.47 -4.75
CA ASN A 142 -19.33 -2.29 -5.07
C ASN A 142 -18.04 -1.74 -4.44
N LEU A 143 -17.91 -0.42 -4.33
CA LEU A 143 -16.70 0.24 -3.85
C LEU A 143 -16.66 0.38 -2.32
N LYS A 144 -17.84 0.44 -1.67
CA LYS A 144 -17.98 0.69 -0.24
C LYS A 144 -17.15 -0.24 0.66
N PRO A 145 -17.12 -1.57 0.44
CA PRO A 145 -16.31 -2.47 1.28
C PRO A 145 -14.81 -2.15 1.21
N ILE A 146 -14.31 -1.74 0.06
CA ILE A 146 -12.89 -1.41 -0.15
C ILE A 146 -12.54 -0.11 0.58
N VAL A 147 -13.39 0.91 0.43
CA VAL A 147 -13.18 2.20 1.11
C VAL A 147 -13.30 2.04 2.62
N ASP A 148 -14.27 1.27 3.12
CA ASP A 148 -14.40 0.99 4.55
C ASP A 148 -13.21 0.20 5.12
N ALA A 149 -12.58 -0.68 4.32
CA ALA A 149 -11.38 -1.41 4.73
C ALA A 149 -10.10 -0.55 4.71
N LEU A 150 -9.93 0.28 3.69
CA LEU A 150 -8.72 1.08 3.50
C LEU A 150 -8.75 2.40 4.26
N VAL A 151 -9.92 3.02 4.39
CA VAL A 151 -10.11 4.27 5.11
C VAL A 151 -11.25 4.04 6.10
N PRO A 152 -10.96 3.51 7.31
CA PRO A 152 -11.96 3.27 8.34
C PRO A 152 -12.80 4.53 8.62
N LYS A 153 -14.06 4.33 9.03
CA LYS A 153 -15.00 5.43 9.29
C LYS A 153 -14.45 6.42 10.33
N GLU A 154 -13.65 5.91 11.26
CA GLU A 154 -13.03 6.65 12.35
C GLU A 154 -11.90 7.57 11.86
N THR A 155 -11.34 7.31 10.68
CA THR A 155 -10.18 8.04 10.13
C THR A 155 -10.51 8.87 8.90
N ARG A 156 -11.79 9.11 8.61
CA ARG A 156 -12.26 9.88 7.47
C ARG A 156 -13.38 10.84 7.81
N ARG A 157 -13.44 11.96 7.10
CA ARG A 157 -14.48 12.97 7.25
C ARG A 157 -14.70 13.77 5.99
N CYS A 158 -15.96 14.07 5.72
CA CYS A 158 -16.40 15.07 4.78
C CYS A 158 -16.79 16.32 5.57
N ILE A 159 -16.22 17.46 5.20
CA ILE A 159 -16.51 18.76 5.82
C ILE A 159 -17.23 19.61 4.78
N LEU A 160 -18.51 19.90 5.00
CA LEU A 160 -19.21 20.95 4.29
C LEU A 160 -18.65 22.31 4.75
N ARG A 161 -18.11 23.09 3.81
CA ARG A 161 -17.52 24.40 4.09
C ARG A 161 -18.53 25.52 3.88
N ASP A 162 -19.34 25.37 2.84
CA ASP A 162 -20.32 26.35 2.41
C ASP A 162 -21.35 25.64 1.54
N ILE A 163 -22.61 26.07 1.58
CA ILE A 163 -23.66 25.59 0.70
C ILE A 163 -24.64 26.73 0.41
N GLN A 164 -24.97 26.93 -0.86
CA GLN A 164 -25.76 28.05 -1.32
C GLN A 164 -26.81 27.56 -2.32
N LEU A 165 -28.03 28.10 -2.19
CA LEU A 165 -29.07 28.01 -3.20
C LEU A 165 -28.97 29.27 -4.06
N GLU A 166 -28.69 29.08 -5.34
CA GLU A 166 -28.55 30.16 -6.33
C GLU A 166 -29.93 30.60 -6.81
N GLU A 167 -30.04 31.84 -7.35
CA GLU A 167 -31.30 32.36 -7.91
C GLU A 167 -31.85 31.51 -9.06
N SER A 168 -30.97 30.75 -9.75
CA SER A 168 -31.32 29.79 -10.79
C SER A 168 -31.99 28.51 -10.27
N GLY A 169 -32.09 28.33 -8.95
CA GLY A 169 -32.53 27.08 -8.31
C GLY A 169 -31.41 26.04 -8.14
N GLU A 170 -30.21 26.31 -8.65
CA GLU A 170 -29.08 25.41 -8.46
C GLU A 170 -28.58 25.42 -7.01
N VAL A 171 -28.16 24.26 -6.51
CA VAL A 171 -27.46 24.17 -5.23
C VAL A 171 -25.97 24.00 -5.50
N VAL A 172 -25.17 24.75 -4.75
CA VAL A 172 -23.72 24.73 -4.83
C VAL A 172 -23.14 24.47 -3.46
N ALA A 173 -22.36 23.40 -3.32
CA ALA A 173 -21.69 23.03 -2.07
C ALA A 173 -20.17 23.11 -2.25
N LYS A 174 -19.47 23.76 -1.32
CA LYS A 174 -18.01 23.67 -1.17
C LYS A 174 -17.68 22.75 -0.02
N TRP A 175 -16.67 21.91 -0.20
CA TRP A 175 -16.37 20.85 0.75
C TRP A 175 -14.87 20.59 0.88
N THR A 176 -14.51 19.87 1.93
CA THR A 176 -13.18 19.28 2.10
C THR A 176 -13.32 17.83 2.50
N MET A 177 -12.63 16.96 1.77
CA MET A 177 -12.58 15.53 2.00
C MET A 177 -11.24 15.18 2.66
N LEU A 178 -11.32 14.68 3.90
CA LEU A 178 -10.17 14.32 4.72
C LEU A 178 -10.20 12.81 5.00
N GLY A 179 -9.05 12.14 4.87
CA GLY A 179 -8.95 10.72 5.21
C GLY A 179 -7.53 10.26 5.46
N LYS A 180 -7.33 9.35 6.41
CA LYS A 180 -6.07 8.61 6.57
C LYS A 180 -6.26 7.20 6.05
N VAL A 181 -5.48 6.85 5.03
CA VAL A 181 -5.52 5.52 4.44
C VAL A 181 -4.65 4.57 5.27
N SER A 182 -5.17 3.38 5.52
CA SER A 182 -4.55 2.28 6.26
C SER A 182 -3.52 1.55 5.41
N LEU A 183 -2.58 2.32 4.85
CA LEU A 183 -1.39 1.82 4.17
C LEU A 183 -0.17 2.10 5.07
N PRO A 184 0.92 1.32 4.98
CA PRO A 184 2.03 1.46 5.94
C PRO A 184 2.75 2.80 5.94
N TRP A 185 2.74 3.53 4.82
CA TRP A 185 3.26 4.90 4.75
C TRP A 185 2.24 5.97 5.20
N SER A 186 1.07 5.53 5.68
CA SER A 186 -0.03 6.36 6.22
C SER A 186 -0.32 7.61 5.39
N PRO A 187 -0.66 7.47 4.10
CA PRO A 187 -0.94 8.62 3.27
C PRO A 187 -2.22 9.33 3.78
N ARG A 188 -2.20 10.65 3.70
CA ARG A 188 -3.33 11.49 4.05
C ARG A 188 -3.94 12.09 2.81
N ILE A 189 -5.24 11.93 2.71
CA ILE A 189 -6.08 12.56 1.72
C ILE A 189 -6.60 13.86 2.32
N ASN A 190 -6.35 14.96 1.62
CA ASN A 190 -6.91 16.27 1.88
C ASN A 190 -7.21 16.91 0.53
N VAL A 191 -8.47 16.81 0.12
CA VAL A 191 -8.95 17.33 -1.16
C VAL A 191 -10.09 18.29 -0.89
N GLY A 192 -9.90 19.55 -1.27
CA GLY A 192 -10.99 20.52 -1.34
C GLY A 192 -11.70 20.43 -2.68
N GLY A 193 -12.96 20.86 -2.72
CA GLY A 193 -13.70 20.91 -3.97
C GLY A 193 -15.03 21.62 -3.85
N LYS A 194 -15.73 21.67 -4.98
CA LYS A 194 -17.06 22.22 -5.14
C LYS A 194 -17.91 21.30 -6.00
N THR A 195 -19.15 21.07 -5.56
CA THR A 195 -20.17 20.34 -6.31
C THR A 195 -21.31 21.28 -6.65
N ARG A 196 -21.76 21.25 -7.90
CA ARG A 196 -22.94 21.93 -8.41
C ARG A 196 -24.02 20.89 -8.71
N TYR A 197 -25.22 21.18 -8.24
CA TYR A 197 -26.41 20.36 -8.42
C TYR A 197 -27.45 21.20 -9.17
N THR A 198 -27.78 20.78 -10.38
CA THR A 198 -28.75 21.48 -11.23
C THR A 198 -30.07 20.69 -11.23
N PRO A 199 -31.16 21.25 -10.69
CA PRO A 199 -32.47 20.61 -10.72
C PRO A 199 -33.15 20.71 -12.08
N GLY A 200 -34.02 19.75 -12.38
CA GLY A 200 -34.94 19.73 -13.51
C GLY A 200 -36.29 20.36 -13.19
N GLU A 201 -37.27 20.13 -14.06
CA GLU A 201 -38.61 20.73 -13.95
C GLU A 201 -39.37 20.30 -12.68
N ASP A 202 -39.14 19.07 -12.19
CA ASP A 202 -39.74 18.54 -10.96
C ASP A 202 -38.91 18.84 -9.70
N GLY A 203 -37.86 19.65 -9.84
CA GLY A 203 -36.95 20.02 -8.75
C GLY A 203 -35.90 18.96 -8.39
N ARG A 204 -35.93 17.77 -9.02
CA ARG A 204 -34.90 16.74 -8.81
C ARG A 204 -33.64 17.05 -9.60
N ILE A 205 -32.50 16.63 -9.06
CA ILE A 205 -31.18 16.81 -9.67
C ILE A 205 -31.13 16.03 -10.98
N GLU A 206 -30.95 16.76 -12.09
CA GLU A 206 -30.68 16.20 -13.41
C GLU A 206 -29.19 16.19 -13.73
N SER A 207 -28.43 17.08 -13.10
CA SER A 207 -26.99 17.19 -13.29
C SER A 207 -26.26 17.40 -11.96
N TYR A 208 -25.33 16.50 -11.69
CA TYR A 208 -24.31 16.59 -10.66
C TYR A 208 -22.97 16.87 -11.33
N PHE A 209 -22.33 17.97 -10.95
CA PHE A 209 -21.01 18.34 -11.47
C PHE A 209 -20.04 18.69 -10.35
N GLU A 210 -18.99 17.90 -10.20
CA GLU A 210 -17.96 18.06 -9.19
C GLU A 210 -16.66 18.58 -9.79
N LYS A 211 -16.02 19.50 -9.06
CA LYS A 211 -14.70 20.05 -9.38
C LYS A 211 -13.83 20.04 -8.13
N TRP A 212 -12.59 19.58 -8.27
CA TRP A 212 -11.60 19.63 -7.19
C TRP A 212 -10.76 20.91 -7.26
N ASP A 213 -10.29 21.36 -6.10
CA ASP A 213 -9.41 22.53 -5.99
C ASP A 213 -8.01 22.24 -6.56
N ILE A 214 -7.64 20.96 -6.66
CA ILE A 214 -6.39 20.47 -7.22
C ILE A 214 -6.62 19.55 -8.41
N PRO A 215 -5.65 19.40 -9.34
CA PRO A 215 -5.74 18.44 -10.43
C PRO A 215 -5.92 17.01 -9.94
N ALA A 216 -6.64 16.19 -10.70
CA ALA A 216 -6.91 14.80 -10.34
C ALA A 216 -5.61 14.00 -10.05
N GLY A 217 -4.59 14.16 -10.89
CA GLY A 217 -3.30 13.50 -10.69
C GLY A 217 -2.58 13.87 -9.39
N GLU A 218 -2.76 15.10 -8.91
CA GLU A 218 -2.20 15.55 -7.65
C GLU A 218 -2.96 14.97 -6.46
N ALA A 219 -4.30 14.94 -6.53
CA ALA A 219 -5.14 14.27 -5.54
C ALA A 219 -4.79 12.77 -5.43
N LEU A 220 -4.60 12.08 -6.56
CA LEU A 220 -4.16 10.68 -6.59
C LEU A 220 -2.74 10.52 -6.03
N GLY A 221 -1.85 11.48 -6.31
CA GLY A 221 -0.48 11.49 -5.80
C GLY A 221 -0.40 11.54 -4.27
N GLN A 222 -1.43 12.03 -3.58
CA GLN A 222 -1.50 12.00 -2.11
C GLN A 222 -1.51 10.57 -1.57
N LEU A 223 -2.03 9.58 -2.33
CA LEU A 223 -2.01 8.16 -1.94
C LEU A 223 -0.61 7.56 -1.95
N LEU A 224 0.34 8.17 -2.66
CA LEU A 224 1.71 7.68 -2.83
C LEU A 224 2.70 8.38 -1.88
N LYS A 225 2.30 9.53 -1.32
CA LYS A 225 3.16 10.35 -0.47
C LYS A 225 3.01 9.95 1.00
N PRO A 226 4.11 9.73 1.73
CA PRO A 226 4.05 9.67 3.18
C PRO A 226 3.64 11.04 3.73
N THR A 227 3.00 11.05 4.89
CA THR A 227 2.60 12.30 5.55
C THR A 227 3.81 12.99 6.18
N SER A 228 4.62 13.79 5.47
CA SER A 228 5.59 14.67 6.14
C SER A 228 5.09 16.12 6.17
N SER A 229 4.97 16.71 7.36
CA SER A 229 4.62 18.12 7.53
C SER A 229 5.50 18.85 8.54
N GLU A 230 6.63 18.26 8.94
CA GLU A 230 7.62 18.95 9.79
C GLU A 230 8.97 18.87 9.07
N GLU A 231 9.75 19.96 9.07
CA GLU A 231 11.18 19.88 8.79
C GLU A 231 11.77 18.87 9.77
N VAL A 232 12.23 17.77 9.20
CA VAL A 232 12.63 16.61 9.97
C VAL A 232 14.03 16.89 10.51
N GLU A 233 14.17 16.94 11.84
CA GLU A 233 15.48 16.79 12.47
C GLU A 233 15.93 15.34 12.23
N HIS A 234 16.68 15.15 11.15
CA HIS A 234 17.26 13.87 10.77
C HIS A 234 18.25 13.38 11.84
N TRP A 235 18.32 12.07 12.03
CA TRP A 235 19.05 11.34 13.07
C TRP A 235 19.99 12.14 13.99
N PRO A 236 19.69 12.22 15.31
CA PRO A 236 20.56 12.87 16.27
C PRO A 236 21.98 12.31 16.16
N ASN A 237 22.95 13.20 15.91
CA ASN A 237 24.40 13.00 15.75
C ASN A 237 24.98 12.73 14.34
N GLN A 238 24.23 12.26 13.34
CA GLN A 238 24.77 12.20 11.95
C GLN A 238 24.58 13.53 11.20
N LEU A 239 23.55 14.32 11.54
CA LEU A 239 23.32 15.67 11.01
C LEU A 239 24.44 16.68 11.32
N LEU A 240 25.36 16.37 12.23
CA LEU A 240 26.51 17.24 12.56
C LEU A 240 27.79 16.87 11.77
N GLY A 241 27.68 16.02 10.74
CA GLY A 241 28.83 15.59 9.92
C GLY A 241 29.76 14.62 10.63
N ALA A 242 29.29 13.95 11.69
CA ALA A 242 30.06 12.90 12.37
C ALA A 242 30.16 11.66 11.46
N SER A 243 31.36 11.10 11.35
CA SER A 243 31.57 9.84 10.64
C SER A 243 30.73 8.71 11.27
N PRO A 244 30.25 7.74 10.46
CA PRO A 244 29.60 6.57 11.02
C PRO A 244 30.53 5.85 12.01
N PRO A 245 29.99 5.22 13.07
CA PRO A 245 30.79 4.43 13.99
C PRO A 245 31.58 3.36 13.23
N GLU A 246 32.79 3.06 13.70
CA GLU A 246 33.60 2.01 13.10
C GLU A 246 32.88 0.65 13.22
N PRO A 247 32.75 -0.11 12.11
CA PRO A 247 32.10 -1.41 12.15
C PRO A 247 32.83 -2.37 13.08
N LYS A 248 32.08 -3.02 13.97
CA LYS A 248 32.65 -4.02 14.89
C LYS A 248 32.92 -5.35 14.21
N HIS A 249 32.09 -5.71 13.23
CA HIS A 249 32.17 -6.98 12.53
C HIS A 249 32.28 -6.74 11.03
N VAL A 250 33.44 -7.03 10.46
CA VAL A 250 33.73 -6.88 9.03
C VAL A 250 34.01 -8.25 8.42
N ALA A 251 33.38 -8.53 7.29
CA ALA A 251 33.62 -9.76 6.53
C ALA A 251 35.08 -9.83 6.07
N LYS A 252 35.72 -10.99 6.24
CA LYS A 252 37.13 -11.22 5.81
C LYS A 252 37.27 -11.20 4.29
N THR A 253 36.21 -11.57 3.58
CA THR A 253 36.09 -11.55 2.13
C THR A 253 34.83 -10.79 1.76
N SER A 254 34.79 -10.19 0.57
CA SER A 254 33.59 -9.52 0.08
C SER A 254 32.45 -10.54 -0.07
N VAL A 255 31.27 -10.23 0.47
CA VAL A 255 30.08 -11.08 0.39
C VAL A 255 28.97 -10.33 -0.33
N SER A 256 28.23 -11.00 -1.21
CA SER A 256 27.09 -10.40 -1.90
C SER A 256 25.78 -10.68 -1.18
N ALA A 257 24.94 -9.65 -1.07
CA ALA A 257 23.61 -9.77 -0.49
C ALA A 257 22.54 -9.12 -1.38
N VAL A 258 21.31 -9.62 -1.27
CA VAL A 258 20.14 -9.01 -1.90
C VAL A 258 19.15 -8.62 -0.81
N LEU A 259 18.84 -7.32 -0.74
CA LEU A 259 17.86 -6.74 0.16
C LEU A 259 16.45 -6.90 -0.41
N PHE A 260 15.54 -7.45 0.39
CA PHE A 260 14.13 -7.68 0.07
C PHE A 260 13.29 -6.63 0.81
N PRO A 261 12.75 -5.63 0.09
CA PRO A 261 11.93 -4.59 0.70
C PRO A 261 10.67 -5.08 1.41
N GLY A 262 10.38 -4.47 2.56
CA GLY A 262 9.10 -4.60 3.26
C GLY A 262 7.93 -3.94 2.54
N PHE A 263 6.71 -4.34 2.90
CA PHE A 263 5.48 -3.84 2.28
C PHE A 263 5.38 -2.31 2.42
N GLY A 264 5.21 -1.61 1.30
CA GLY A 264 5.09 -0.16 1.24
C GLY A 264 6.43 0.59 1.15
N ASN A 265 7.56 -0.12 1.21
CA ASN A 265 8.87 0.47 0.98
C ASN A 265 9.23 0.46 -0.51
N ASP A 266 10.02 1.44 -0.90
CA ASP A 266 10.69 1.53 -2.19
C ASP A 266 12.14 1.02 -2.06
N ALA A 267 12.77 0.64 -3.15
CA ALA A 267 14.19 0.31 -3.18
C ALA A 267 15.05 1.48 -2.67
N ILE A 268 14.68 2.73 -2.99
CA ILE A 268 15.41 3.93 -2.54
C ILE A 268 15.41 4.08 -1.01
N ASP A 269 14.46 3.48 -0.28
CA ASP A 269 14.44 3.57 1.18
C ASP A 269 15.62 2.84 1.86
N TYR A 270 16.33 1.99 1.11
CA TYR A 270 17.48 1.22 1.60
C TYR A 270 18.83 1.84 1.19
N SER A 271 18.85 2.70 0.16
CA SER A 271 20.02 3.52 -0.23
C SER A 271 19.97 4.91 0.40
N GLU A 272 18.87 5.63 0.21
CA GLU A 272 18.69 7.04 0.54
C GLU A 272 17.43 7.22 1.41
N PRO A 273 17.41 6.65 2.63
CA PRO A 273 16.22 6.62 3.48
C PRO A 273 15.72 8.04 3.76
N LEU A 274 14.45 8.29 3.45
CA LEU A 274 13.82 9.62 3.60
C LEU A 274 14.50 10.73 2.79
N GLY A 275 15.17 10.40 1.67
CA GLY A 275 15.89 11.35 0.83
C GLY A 275 17.20 11.85 1.44
N GLN A 276 17.72 11.13 2.44
CA GLN A 276 19.03 11.39 3.03
C GLN A 276 20.15 10.87 2.13
N ASP A 277 21.39 11.29 2.42
CA ASP A 277 22.59 10.87 1.71
C ASP A 277 22.78 9.35 1.69
N GLU A 278 23.27 8.81 0.58
CA GLU A 278 23.45 7.36 0.39
C GLU A 278 24.32 6.71 1.49
N SER A 279 25.27 7.47 2.07
CA SER A 279 26.16 6.97 3.13
C SER A 279 25.43 6.50 4.39
N VAL A 280 24.19 6.95 4.58
CA VAL A 280 23.36 6.64 5.74
C VAL A 280 22.45 5.42 5.52
N GLY A 281 22.25 5.01 4.27
CA GLY A 281 21.41 3.87 3.92
C GLY A 281 21.97 2.54 4.38
N LEU A 282 21.08 1.55 4.53
CA LEU A 282 21.47 0.19 4.91
C LEU A 282 22.49 -0.39 3.93
N GLN A 283 22.41 -0.07 2.63
CA GLN A 283 23.40 -0.50 1.65
C GLN A 283 24.82 -0.01 1.99
N ALA A 284 24.97 1.28 2.34
CA ALA A 284 26.26 1.82 2.77
C ALA A 284 26.72 1.24 4.11
N CYS A 285 25.79 1.01 5.05
CA CYS A 285 26.07 0.34 6.33
C CYS A 285 26.64 -1.07 6.10
N LEU A 286 26.09 -1.81 5.14
CA LEU A 286 26.55 -3.15 4.77
C LEU A 286 27.88 -3.12 4.02
N SER A 287 28.06 -2.17 3.11
CA SER A 287 29.30 -2.01 2.34
C SER A 287 30.51 -1.78 3.26
N ARG A 288 30.34 -0.95 4.30
CA ARG A 288 31.38 -0.73 5.34
C ARG A 288 31.77 -2.02 6.09
N ARG A 289 30.89 -3.03 6.11
CA ARG A 289 31.11 -4.35 6.73
C ARG A 289 31.59 -5.41 5.74
N GLY A 290 31.93 -5.01 4.51
CA GLY A 290 32.37 -5.93 3.46
C GLY A 290 31.23 -6.69 2.77
N VAL A 291 29.97 -6.22 2.93
CA VAL A 291 28.80 -6.82 2.29
C VAL A 291 28.30 -5.92 1.15
N GLN A 292 28.47 -6.39 -0.08
CA GLN A 292 27.98 -5.72 -1.28
C GLN A 292 26.51 -6.05 -1.49
N ALA A 293 25.64 -5.10 -1.09
CA ALA A 293 24.20 -5.28 -1.11
C ALA A 293 23.55 -4.63 -2.33
N SER A 294 22.76 -5.41 -3.08
CA SER A 294 21.82 -4.91 -4.08
C SER A 294 20.39 -4.98 -3.54
N VAL A 295 19.45 -4.20 -4.10
CA VAL A 295 18.05 -4.16 -3.63
C VAL A 295 17.13 -4.69 -4.71
N VAL A 296 16.11 -5.48 -4.33
CA VAL A 296 15.03 -5.82 -5.26
C VAL A 296 14.35 -4.51 -5.71
N PRO A 297 14.24 -4.25 -7.04
CA PRO A 297 13.84 -2.94 -7.56
C PRO A 297 12.31 -2.76 -7.51
N VAL A 298 11.78 -2.71 -6.29
CA VAL A 298 10.36 -2.47 -6.01
C VAL A 298 10.13 -0.99 -5.87
N GLN A 299 9.11 -0.47 -6.55
CA GLN A 299 8.63 0.88 -6.35
C GLN A 299 7.48 0.89 -5.34
N ARG A 300 7.30 2.01 -4.63
CA ARG A 300 6.18 2.15 -3.69
C ARG A 300 4.81 1.92 -4.36
N SER A 301 4.67 2.29 -5.63
CA SER A 301 3.48 2.05 -6.47
C SER A 301 3.31 0.58 -6.88
N ASP A 302 4.33 -0.26 -6.80
CA ASP A 302 4.19 -1.68 -7.14
C ASP A 302 3.37 -2.44 -6.09
N TRP A 303 3.39 -2.01 -4.82
CA TRP A 303 2.65 -2.65 -3.73
C TRP A 303 1.13 -2.64 -3.92
N LEU A 304 0.66 -1.81 -4.83
CA LEU A 304 -0.75 -1.73 -5.21
C LEU A 304 -1.20 -2.97 -5.96
N LYS A 305 -0.24 -3.60 -6.66
CA LYS A 305 -0.37 -4.92 -7.27
C LYS A 305 -0.50 -6.05 -6.24
N VAL A 306 -0.57 -5.75 -4.93
CA VAL A 306 -0.92 -6.76 -3.93
C VAL A 306 -2.42 -6.85 -3.77
N PHE A 307 -3.12 -5.70 -3.74
CA PHE A 307 -4.58 -5.67 -3.75
C PHE A 307 -5.15 -6.42 -4.97
N ALA A 308 -4.31 -6.52 -6.02
CA ALA A 308 -4.36 -7.34 -7.24
C ALA A 308 -4.29 -8.83 -7.19
N GLY A 309 -3.55 -9.43 -6.29
CA GLY A 309 -3.72 -10.87 -6.16
C GLY A 309 -4.65 -11.22 -5.01
N LEU A 310 -5.15 -10.22 -4.26
CA LEU A 310 -5.99 -10.44 -3.10
C LEU A 310 -7.52 -10.28 -3.30
N LEU A 311 -8.00 -9.29 -4.08
CA LEU A 311 -9.43 -8.93 -4.16
C LEU A 311 -10.33 -9.58 -5.24
N LEU A 312 -9.82 -10.09 -6.34
CA LEU A 312 -10.52 -10.75 -7.46
C LEU A 312 -10.02 -12.20 -7.65
N ASP A 313 -9.16 -12.73 -6.75
CA ASP A 313 -8.82 -14.14 -6.65
C ASP A 313 -9.81 -14.70 -5.66
N ALA A 314 -10.62 -15.64 -6.14
CA ALA A 314 -11.65 -16.24 -5.34
C ALA A 314 -11.04 -16.96 -4.12
N ASP A 315 -9.86 -17.54 -4.29
CA ASP A 315 -9.16 -18.25 -3.21
C ASP A 315 -8.66 -17.26 -2.16
N SER A 316 -8.01 -16.16 -2.53
CA SER A 316 -7.57 -15.11 -1.61
C SER A 316 -8.74 -14.46 -0.87
N ARG A 317 -9.88 -14.20 -1.52
CA ARG A 317 -11.10 -13.73 -0.85
C ARG A 317 -11.71 -14.76 0.10
N ALA A 318 -11.57 -16.05 -0.20
CA ALA A 318 -11.90 -17.13 0.72
C ALA A 318 -10.82 -17.33 1.81
N GLY A 319 -9.78 -16.48 1.82
CA GLY A 319 -8.67 -16.49 2.75
C GLY A 319 -7.60 -17.54 2.45
N ASN A 320 -7.59 -18.17 1.26
CA ASN A 320 -6.67 -19.21 0.80
C ASN A 320 -5.60 -18.69 -0.18
N GLY A 321 -5.24 -17.41 -0.12
CA GLY A 321 -4.29 -16.81 -1.05
C GLY A 321 -2.91 -17.45 -1.01
N THR A 322 -2.16 -17.35 -2.11
CA THR A 322 -0.78 -17.84 -2.20
C THR A 322 0.15 -16.69 -2.57
N ALA A 323 1.41 -16.75 -2.10
CA ALA A 323 2.41 -15.76 -2.46
C ALA A 323 2.61 -15.67 -3.99
N ARG A 324 2.46 -16.79 -4.71
CA ARG A 324 2.52 -16.83 -6.17
C ARG A 324 1.43 -15.98 -6.83
N ALA A 325 0.20 -16.03 -6.33
CA ALA A 325 -0.91 -15.24 -6.84
C ALA A 325 -0.81 -13.75 -6.43
N ALA A 326 -0.56 -13.50 -5.15
CA ALA A 326 -0.57 -12.15 -4.57
C ALA A 326 0.69 -11.32 -4.80
N TYR A 327 1.83 -11.98 -4.88
CA TYR A 327 3.15 -11.36 -4.92
C TYR A 327 4.02 -11.91 -6.05
N GLY A 328 3.44 -12.58 -7.05
CA GLY A 328 4.17 -13.13 -8.19
C GLY A 328 5.08 -12.09 -8.87
N TRP A 329 4.57 -10.86 -9.04
CA TRP A 329 5.33 -9.73 -9.57
C TRP A 329 6.57 -9.40 -8.73
N TYR A 330 6.46 -9.45 -7.40
CA TYR A 330 7.57 -9.20 -6.48
C TYR A 330 8.59 -10.32 -6.57
N LEU A 331 8.11 -11.56 -6.57
CA LEU A 331 8.95 -12.76 -6.63
C LEU A 331 9.70 -12.85 -7.97
N ASP A 332 9.12 -12.37 -9.08
CA ASP A 332 9.80 -12.26 -10.38
C ASP A 332 10.96 -11.26 -10.33
N LEU A 333 10.74 -10.06 -9.77
CA LEU A 333 11.78 -9.06 -9.57
C LEU A 333 12.89 -9.57 -8.63
N ALA A 334 12.50 -10.24 -7.55
CA ALA A 334 13.43 -10.79 -6.57
C ALA A 334 14.31 -11.89 -7.18
N LYS A 335 13.71 -12.83 -7.92
CA LYS A 335 14.45 -13.88 -8.65
C LYS A 335 15.47 -13.28 -9.60
N ALA A 336 15.03 -12.34 -10.44
CA ALA A 336 15.90 -11.69 -11.42
C ALA A 336 17.08 -10.98 -10.74
N LYS A 337 16.83 -10.25 -9.64
CA LYS A 337 17.88 -9.55 -8.91
C LYS A 337 18.86 -10.51 -8.22
N VAL A 338 18.39 -11.62 -7.68
CA VAL A 338 19.25 -12.67 -7.11
C VAL A 338 20.15 -13.27 -8.20
N GLU A 339 19.59 -13.68 -9.34
CA GLU A 339 20.34 -14.27 -10.45
C GLU A 339 21.37 -13.28 -11.03
N GLU A 340 21.00 -12.01 -11.20
CA GLU A 340 21.90 -10.94 -11.63
C GLU A 340 23.07 -10.73 -10.65
N THR A 341 22.78 -10.73 -9.35
CA THR A 341 23.80 -10.51 -8.31
C THR A 341 24.76 -11.70 -8.20
N VAL A 342 24.25 -12.93 -8.29
CA VAL A 342 25.08 -14.15 -8.35
C VAL A 342 25.96 -14.16 -9.60
N LEU A 343 25.41 -13.81 -10.76
CA LEU A 343 26.18 -13.73 -12.01
C LEU A 343 27.30 -12.68 -11.94
N SER A 344 27.07 -11.57 -11.26
CA SER A 344 28.05 -10.49 -11.12
C SER A 344 29.11 -10.78 -10.06
N GLY A 345 28.72 -11.41 -8.95
CA GLY A 345 29.60 -11.73 -7.82
C GLY A 345 30.33 -13.07 -7.94
N GLY A 346 29.83 -14.00 -8.75
CA GLY A 346 30.40 -15.34 -8.95
C GLY A 346 30.08 -16.34 -7.84
N GLU A 347 29.37 -15.93 -6.80
CA GLU A 347 29.07 -16.73 -5.61
C GLU A 347 27.58 -16.62 -5.24
N PRO A 348 27.00 -17.61 -4.53
CA PRO A 348 25.63 -17.51 -4.00
C PRO A 348 25.49 -16.28 -3.07
N VAL A 349 24.30 -15.71 -2.96
CA VAL A 349 24.05 -14.47 -2.18
C VAL A 349 23.42 -14.74 -0.82
N ILE A 350 23.49 -13.77 0.09
CA ILE A 350 22.67 -13.73 1.29
C ILE A 350 21.36 -12.99 0.98
N LEU A 351 20.22 -13.57 1.34
CA LEU A 351 18.94 -12.87 1.29
C LEU A 351 18.73 -12.11 2.60
N ILE A 352 18.52 -10.80 2.54
CA ILE A 352 18.21 -9.99 3.73
C ILE A 352 16.82 -9.39 3.55
N GLY A 353 15.84 -9.91 4.28
CA GLY A 353 14.46 -9.45 4.18
C GLY A 353 14.03 -8.59 5.35
N HIS A 354 13.56 -7.39 5.05
CA HIS A 354 12.97 -6.49 6.03
C HIS A 354 11.44 -6.64 6.03
N SER A 355 10.83 -6.77 7.21
CA SER A 355 9.38 -6.85 7.37
C SER A 355 8.78 -7.92 6.45
N ALA A 356 7.82 -7.59 5.59
CA ALA A 356 7.25 -8.53 4.62
C ALA A 356 8.28 -9.19 3.68
N GLY A 357 9.38 -8.49 3.39
CA GLY A 357 10.45 -8.99 2.53
C GLY A 357 11.07 -10.30 3.02
N GLY A 358 11.13 -10.54 4.34
CA GLY A 358 11.69 -11.79 4.88
C GLY A 358 10.83 -13.01 4.64
N TRP A 359 9.50 -12.91 4.73
CA TRP A 359 8.64 -14.03 4.38
C TRP A 359 8.46 -14.16 2.87
N LEU A 360 8.60 -13.06 2.11
CA LEU A 360 8.66 -13.10 0.64
C LEU A 360 9.95 -13.78 0.13
N ALA A 361 11.08 -13.59 0.81
CA ALA A 361 12.30 -14.35 0.54
C ALA A 361 12.10 -15.85 0.77
N ARG A 362 11.41 -16.24 1.85
CA ARG A 362 10.99 -17.65 2.05
C ARG A 362 10.06 -18.14 0.95
N ALA A 363 9.10 -17.31 0.51
CA ALA A 363 8.21 -17.65 -0.59
C ALA A 363 8.94 -17.82 -1.92
N LEU A 364 10.04 -17.10 -2.16
CA LEU A 364 10.90 -17.30 -3.32
C LEU A 364 11.60 -18.68 -3.25
N LEU A 365 12.15 -19.05 -2.08
CA LEU A 365 12.76 -20.37 -1.86
C LEU A 365 11.76 -21.52 -2.09
N ASP A 366 10.52 -21.35 -1.63
CA ASP A 366 9.42 -22.29 -1.89
C ASP A 366 9.07 -22.36 -3.39
N ARG A 367 8.97 -21.20 -4.07
CA ARG A 367 8.57 -21.12 -5.47
C ARG A 367 9.58 -21.77 -6.42
N GLU A 368 10.87 -21.52 -6.20
CA GLU A 368 11.95 -21.99 -7.08
C GLU A 368 12.50 -23.37 -6.68
N GLY A 369 12.33 -23.76 -5.42
CA GLY A 369 12.74 -25.07 -4.91
C GLY A 369 14.23 -25.16 -4.55
N LYS A 370 14.59 -26.34 -4.00
CA LYS A 370 15.90 -26.58 -3.37
C LYS A 370 17.08 -26.41 -4.33
N ASP A 371 17.02 -26.96 -5.54
CA ASP A 371 18.14 -26.87 -6.50
C ASP A 371 18.49 -25.43 -6.86
N TRP A 372 17.47 -24.59 -7.06
CA TRP A 372 17.69 -23.16 -7.29
C TRP A 372 18.25 -22.49 -6.04
N ALA A 373 17.71 -22.81 -4.85
CA ALA A 373 18.16 -22.24 -3.59
C ALA A 373 19.66 -22.52 -3.33
N LEU A 374 20.10 -23.77 -3.45
CA LEU A 374 21.50 -24.16 -3.22
C LEU A 374 22.47 -23.53 -4.22
N LYS A 375 22.00 -23.29 -5.44
CA LYS A 375 22.81 -22.65 -6.49
C LYS A 375 22.99 -21.15 -6.27
N HIS A 376 22.02 -20.47 -5.66
CA HIS A 376 21.97 -19.01 -5.64
C HIS A 376 22.00 -18.39 -4.25
N VAL A 377 21.79 -19.15 -3.17
CA VAL A 377 21.61 -18.60 -1.82
C VAL A 377 22.55 -19.29 -0.81
N GLN A 378 23.20 -18.51 0.05
CA GLN A 378 23.98 -19.01 1.19
C GLN A 378 23.15 -19.07 2.49
N GLY A 379 22.25 -18.10 2.66
CA GLY A 379 21.41 -17.99 3.85
C GLY A 379 20.39 -16.86 3.78
N LEU A 380 19.53 -16.80 4.79
CA LEU A 380 18.45 -15.82 4.91
C LEU A 380 18.52 -15.11 6.27
N VAL A 381 18.54 -13.79 6.23
CA VAL A 381 18.41 -12.91 7.39
C VAL A 381 17.05 -12.23 7.33
N SER A 382 16.25 -12.34 8.38
CA SER A 382 14.98 -11.60 8.50
C SER A 382 15.06 -10.52 9.58
N LEU A 383 14.57 -9.32 9.27
CA LEU A 383 14.59 -8.15 10.14
C LEU A 383 13.14 -7.72 10.41
N GLY A 384 12.65 -7.94 11.63
CA GLY A 384 11.28 -7.59 12.03
C GLY A 384 10.19 -8.28 11.19
N THR A 385 10.45 -9.46 10.65
CA THR A 385 9.53 -10.13 9.71
C THR A 385 8.42 -10.89 10.44
N PRO A 386 7.13 -10.64 10.15
CA PRO A 386 6.06 -11.46 10.71
C PRO A 386 6.05 -12.83 10.04
N HIS A 387 6.59 -13.85 10.71
CA HIS A 387 6.74 -15.20 10.16
C HIS A 387 5.50 -16.08 10.34
N ARG A 388 4.61 -15.75 11.28
CA ARG A 388 3.44 -16.58 11.65
C ARG A 388 2.15 -15.95 11.16
N PRO A 389 1.17 -16.76 10.70
CA PRO A 389 -0.14 -16.24 10.33
C PRO A 389 -0.89 -15.78 11.58
N PRO A 390 -1.90 -14.91 11.43
CA PRO A 390 -2.70 -14.49 12.57
C PRO A 390 -3.56 -15.62 13.15
N PRO A 391 -3.96 -15.52 14.43
CA PRO A 391 -4.84 -16.49 15.05
C PRO A 391 -6.18 -16.64 14.30
N LYS A 392 -6.80 -17.81 14.41
CA LYS A 392 -8.10 -18.09 13.79
C LYS A 392 -9.14 -17.06 14.24
N GLY A 393 -9.89 -16.50 13.29
CA GLY A 393 -10.94 -15.51 13.56
C GLY A 393 -10.45 -14.05 13.57
N LYS A 394 -9.14 -13.80 13.38
CA LYS A 394 -8.61 -12.47 13.08
C LYS A 394 -8.48 -12.27 11.57
N MET A 395 -8.58 -11.01 11.14
CA MET A 395 -8.39 -10.66 9.73
C MET A 395 -6.94 -10.91 9.33
N ASP A 396 -6.74 -11.74 8.31
CA ASP A 396 -5.42 -12.00 7.74
C ASP A 396 -5.12 -10.98 6.65
N MET A 397 -4.23 -10.02 6.95
CA MET A 397 -3.81 -8.99 6.00
C MET A 397 -3.02 -9.55 4.81
N THR A 398 -2.52 -10.79 4.92
CA THR A 398 -1.90 -11.53 3.81
C THR A 398 -2.92 -12.42 3.08
N PHE A 399 -4.18 -12.41 3.51
CA PHE A 399 -5.31 -13.19 2.97
C PHE A 399 -4.98 -14.68 2.79
N GLY A 400 -4.21 -15.25 3.70
CA GLY A 400 -3.82 -16.66 3.70
C GLY A 400 -2.44 -16.97 3.12
N CYS A 401 -1.76 -16.00 2.50
CA CYS A 401 -0.45 -16.25 1.87
C CYS A 401 0.57 -16.76 2.90
N LEU A 402 0.68 -16.10 4.04
CA LEU A 402 1.63 -16.48 5.09
C LEU A 402 1.23 -17.80 5.75
N ARG A 403 -0.07 -18.09 5.86
CA ARG A 403 -0.57 -19.36 6.37
C ARG A 403 -0.22 -20.52 5.44
N ASN A 404 -0.45 -20.34 4.14
CA ASN A 404 -0.15 -21.36 3.14
C ASN A 404 1.35 -21.57 2.98
N LEU A 405 2.16 -20.50 3.01
CA LEU A 405 3.61 -20.59 3.04
C LEU A 405 4.11 -21.40 4.25
N ASN A 406 3.60 -21.15 5.46
CA ASN A 406 4.03 -21.91 6.63
C ASN A 406 3.60 -23.38 6.62
N LYS A 407 2.59 -23.75 5.83
CA LYS A 407 2.23 -25.16 5.61
C LYS A 407 3.17 -25.84 4.62
N ALA A 408 3.50 -25.16 3.52
CA ALA A 408 4.36 -25.72 2.46
C ALA A 408 5.84 -25.69 2.84
N HIS A 409 6.28 -24.62 3.49
CA HIS A 409 7.67 -24.29 3.76
C HIS A 409 7.87 -23.79 5.21
N PRO A 410 7.58 -24.64 6.22
CA PRO A 410 7.63 -24.27 7.64
C PRO A 410 9.02 -23.87 8.11
N GLY A 411 9.07 -22.86 8.99
CA GLY A 411 10.31 -22.48 9.68
C GLY A 411 11.48 -22.13 8.74
N ALA A 412 12.68 -22.35 9.26
CA ALA A 412 13.94 -22.42 8.52
C ALA A 412 14.02 -23.75 7.75
N TYR A 413 13.21 -23.86 6.70
CA TYR A 413 12.93 -25.12 6.01
C TYR A 413 14.15 -25.81 5.40
N TYR A 414 15.12 -25.04 4.88
CA TYR A 414 16.39 -25.55 4.34
C TYR A 414 17.54 -25.37 5.33
N SER A 415 17.31 -25.44 6.65
CA SER A 415 18.35 -25.18 7.67
C SER A 415 19.55 -26.11 7.57
N ASP A 416 19.38 -27.33 7.05
CA ASP A 416 20.47 -28.26 6.76
C ASP A 416 21.45 -27.72 5.70
N ASP A 417 20.96 -26.89 4.76
CA ASP A 417 21.73 -26.44 3.60
C ASP A 417 21.88 -24.92 3.47
N LEU A 418 21.09 -24.11 4.19
CA LEU A 418 21.11 -22.63 4.22
C LEU A 418 21.14 -22.12 5.67
N PHE A 419 21.94 -21.10 5.99
CA PHE A 419 21.90 -20.53 7.34
C PHE A 419 20.69 -19.61 7.48
N TYR A 420 20.11 -19.53 8.67
CA TYR A 420 18.97 -18.66 8.93
C TYR A 420 19.21 -17.84 10.18
N VAL A 421 19.05 -16.52 10.07
CA VAL A 421 19.07 -15.59 11.19
C VAL A 421 17.75 -14.84 11.19
N SER A 422 17.01 -14.86 12.30
CA SER A 422 15.79 -14.05 12.46
C SER A 422 15.97 -13.06 13.61
N VAL A 423 15.83 -11.78 13.28
CA VAL A 423 16.09 -10.66 14.17
C VAL A 423 14.76 -10.00 14.54
N ALA A 424 14.44 -10.02 15.82
CA ALA A 424 13.33 -9.30 16.42
C ALA A 424 13.84 -8.05 17.14
N GLY A 425 12.96 -7.06 17.29
CA GLY A 425 13.22 -5.80 17.96
C GLY A 425 12.27 -5.70 19.14
N ASP A 426 12.78 -5.23 20.27
CA ASP A 426 12.03 -5.11 21.51
C ASP A 426 12.13 -3.68 22.02
N ALA A 427 11.22 -2.83 21.57
CA ALA A 427 11.27 -1.39 21.82
C ALA A 427 9.96 -0.82 22.37
N VAL A 428 8.82 -1.42 22.01
CA VAL A 428 7.50 -0.89 22.32
C VAL A 428 6.62 -2.02 22.86
N THR A 429 6.16 -1.85 24.10
CA THR A 429 5.06 -2.64 24.64
C THR A 429 3.75 -1.99 24.23
N GLY A 430 2.87 -2.75 23.57
CA GLY A 430 1.61 -2.20 23.11
C GLY A 430 0.70 -1.82 24.28
N GLN A 431 0.05 -0.67 24.18
CA GLN A 431 -0.90 -0.19 25.18
C GLN A 431 -2.23 0.13 24.53
N LYS A 432 -3.30 -0.46 25.08
CA LYS A 432 -4.65 -0.13 24.65
C LYS A 432 -4.95 1.27 25.12
N MET A 433 -5.38 2.12 24.21
CA MET A 433 -5.92 3.40 24.64
C MET A 433 -7.34 3.25 25.17
N GLU A 434 -7.57 3.86 26.33
CA GLU A 434 -8.88 3.93 27.00
C GLU A 434 -9.25 5.41 27.19
N GLY A 435 -10.47 5.80 26.82
CA GLY A 435 -10.99 7.17 27.02
C GLY A 435 -11.63 7.81 25.78
N ASN A 436 -12.25 8.97 25.97
CA ASN A 436 -12.88 9.77 24.93
C ASN A 436 -11.84 10.71 24.30
N ILE A 437 -11.10 10.21 23.30
CA ILE A 437 -9.98 10.91 22.66
C ILE A 437 -10.51 11.89 21.60
N PRO A 438 -10.05 13.15 21.55
CA PRO A 438 -10.39 14.07 20.47
C PRO A 438 -10.10 13.46 19.09
N ILE A 439 -11.04 13.56 18.15
CA ILE A 439 -10.98 12.91 16.83
C ILE A 439 -9.68 13.19 16.05
N VAL A 440 -9.07 14.36 16.28
CA VAL A 440 -7.80 14.77 15.66
C VAL A 440 -6.62 13.90 16.12
N GLU A 441 -6.60 13.47 17.38
CA GLU A 441 -5.56 12.61 17.94
C GLU A 441 -5.73 11.14 17.49
N LEU A 442 -6.97 10.67 17.30
CA LEU A 442 -7.26 9.35 16.71
C LEU A 442 -6.72 9.23 15.27
N ILE A 443 -6.88 10.28 14.46
CA ILE A 443 -6.38 10.33 13.09
C ILE A 443 -4.84 10.36 13.05
N GLN A 444 -4.18 10.81 14.13
CA GLN A 444 -2.74 10.99 14.18
C GLN A 444 -1.94 9.75 14.60
N SER A 445 -2.58 8.61 14.90
CA SER A 445 -1.92 7.53 15.68
C SER A 445 -1.40 8.11 17.00
N PRO A 446 -2.26 8.19 18.02
CA PRO A 446 -2.05 9.03 19.20
C PRO A 446 -0.77 8.71 19.99
N SER A 447 -0.25 7.49 19.89
CA SER A 447 1.10 7.15 20.37
C SER A 447 1.70 5.92 19.65
N PRO A 448 3.04 5.74 19.73
CA PRO A 448 3.70 4.50 19.28
C PRO A 448 3.13 3.24 19.94
N GLU A 449 2.79 3.30 21.23
CA GLU A 449 2.24 2.17 22.01
C GLU A 449 0.84 1.77 21.54
N SER A 450 0.00 2.74 21.19
CA SER A 450 -1.35 2.48 20.64
C SER A 450 -1.29 1.87 19.24
N THR A 451 -0.33 2.31 18.42
CA THR A 451 -0.07 1.72 17.10
C THR A 451 0.40 0.28 17.24
N ALA A 452 1.36 0.05 18.14
CA ALA A 452 1.86 -1.27 18.47
C ALA A 452 0.74 -2.19 18.93
N TRP A 453 -0.12 -1.75 19.86
CA TRP A 453 -1.28 -2.53 20.31
C TRP A 453 -2.15 -3.01 19.14
N ASN A 454 -2.55 -2.10 18.25
CA ASN A 454 -3.41 -2.45 17.12
C ASN A 454 -2.74 -3.43 16.16
N SER A 455 -1.46 -3.22 15.85
CA SER A 455 -0.69 -4.11 14.98
C SER A 455 -0.50 -5.50 15.62
N TYR A 456 -0.22 -5.56 16.92
CA TYR A 456 -0.01 -6.80 17.65
C TYR A 456 -1.29 -7.61 17.81
N VAL A 457 -2.44 -6.94 17.98
CA VAL A 457 -3.75 -7.62 17.91
C VAL A 457 -4.02 -8.17 16.51
N ALA A 458 -3.66 -7.43 15.45
CA ALA A 458 -3.88 -7.87 14.08
C ALA A 458 -3.00 -9.09 13.73
N LEU A 459 -1.73 -9.09 14.15
CA LEU A 459 -0.79 -10.17 13.86
C LEU A 459 -0.90 -11.35 14.82
N GLY A 460 -0.87 -11.08 16.13
CA GLY A 460 -0.76 -12.11 17.17
C GLY A 460 -2.00 -12.29 18.05
N GLY A 461 -3.00 -11.43 17.90
CA GLY A 461 -4.21 -11.44 18.74
C GLY A 461 -4.02 -10.88 20.15
N VAL A 462 -2.78 -10.52 20.53
CA VAL A 462 -2.40 -10.04 21.87
C VAL A 462 -1.83 -8.63 21.74
N GLY A 463 -2.55 -7.63 22.23
CA GLY A 463 -2.18 -6.23 22.06
C GLY A 463 -1.10 -5.71 23.02
N ASN A 464 -1.01 -6.27 24.22
CA ASN A 464 0.00 -5.91 25.22
C ASN A 464 1.32 -6.68 25.08
N ALA A 465 1.57 -7.26 23.91
CA ALA A 465 2.87 -7.85 23.60
C ALA A 465 3.94 -6.76 23.50
N THR A 466 5.20 -7.18 23.51
CA THR A 466 6.35 -6.31 23.18
C THR A 466 6.90 -6.64 21.79
N GLY A 467 7.51 -5.65 21.16
CA GLY A 467 8.06 -5.77 19.82
C GLY A 467 8.63 -4.46 19.28
N ASP A 468 8.74 -4.38 17.97
CA ASP A 468 9.42 -3.28 17.26
C ASP A 468 8.50 -2.09 16.93
N GLY A 469 7.30 -2.04 17.55
CA GLY A 469 6.22 -1.11 17.24
C GLY A 469 5.23 -1.58 16.15
N LEU A 470 5.53 -2.64 15.38
CA LEU A 470 4.61 -3.20 14.38
C LEU A 470 4.50 -4.73 14.46
N VAL A 471 5.61 -5.44 14.66
CA VAL A 471 5.65 -6.90 14.78
C VAL A 471 6.05 -7.30 16.20
N PRO A 472 5.26 -8.15 16.90
CA PRO A 472 5.64 -8.70 18.19
C PRO A 472 6.89 -9.58 18.08
N VAL A 473 7.73 -9.63 19.12
CA VAL A 473 8.96 -10.46 19.15
C VAL A 473 8.66 -11.91 18.76
N ASP A 474 7.62 -12.51 19.38
CA ASP A 474 7.23 -13.91 19.13
C ASP A 474 6.80 -14.18 17.69
N TRP A 475 6.37 -13.15 16.96
CA TRP A 475 6.00 -13.24 15.55
C TRP A 475 7.19 -12.97 14.61
N ALA A 476 8.20 -12.24 15.10
CA ALA A 476 9.43 -11.94 14.37
C ALA A 476 10.45 -13.09 14.38
N HIS A 477 10.37 -14.00 15.36
CA HIS A 477 11.26 -15.16 15.43
C HIS A 477 10.80 -16.31 14.54
N LEU A 478 11.73 -16.82 13.72
CA LEU A 478 11.52 -17.95 12.83
C LEU A 478 12.00 -19.24 13.50
N GLN A 479 11.12 -20.24 13.61
CA GLN A 479 11.48 -21.55 14.16
C GLN A 479 12.61 -22.20 13.34
N GLY A 480 13.64 -22.71 14.02
CA GLY A 480 14.80 -23.35 13.39
C GLY A 480 15.88 -22.38 12.88
N ALA A 481 15.66 -21.07 12.97
CA ALA A 481 16.68 -20.07 12.72
C ALA A 481 17.46 -19.73 14.01
N GLU A 482 18.66 -19.17 13.85
CA GLU A 482 19.31 -18.44 14.93
C GLU A 482 18.51 -17.16 15.23
N GLN A 483 18.02 -17.03 16.46
CA GLN A 483 17.08 -15.98 16.87
C GLN A 483 17.79 -14.92 17.71
N LEU A 484 17.68 -13.66 17.29
CA LEU A 484 18.18 -12.51 18.06
C LEU A 484 17.05 -11.57 18.40
N THR A 485 17.12 -10.97 19.59
CA THR A 485 16.23 -9.89 20.01
C THR A 485 17.09 -8.67 20.32
N LEU A 486 16.80 -7.56 19.65
CA LEU A 486 17.53 -6.31 19.79
C LEU A 486 16.75 -5.35 20.69
N ASP A 487 17.33 -5.06 21.86
CA ASP A 487 16.77 -4.10 22.80
C ASP A 487 16.69 -2.70 22.17
N GLY A 488 15.52 -2.10 22.27
CA GLY A 488 15.23 -0.76 21.79
C GLY A 488 15.20 -0.60 20.27
N CYS A 489 15.18 -1.68 19.48
CA CYS A 489 15.11 -1.65 18.02
C CYS A 489 13.66 -1.53 17.50
N LEU A 490 13.42 -0.55 16.64
CA LEU A 490 12.14 -0.23 16.00
C LEU A 490 12.05 -0.80 14.58
N HIS A 491 10.82 -0.95 14.09
CA HIS A 491 10.53 -1.65 12.84
C HIS A 491 11.14 -1.00 11.60
N SER A 492 11.06 0.33 11.50
CA SER A 492 11.40 1.06 10.27
C SER A 492 12.08 2.38 10.60
N ILE A 493 12.59 3.06 9.58
CA ILE A 493 13.21 4.39 9.65
C ILE A 493 12.28 5.48 10.20
N ASN A 494 11.00 5.18 10.41
CA ASN A 494 10.04 6.05 11.08
C ASN A 494 9.54 5.41 12.39
N VAL A 495 9.28 6.25 13.40
CA VAL A 495 8.58 5.84 14.62
C VAL A 495 7.18 5.33 14.26
N ALA A 496 6.81 4.17 14.79
CA ALA A 496 5.56 3.48 14.48
C ALA A 496 4.34 4.41 14.56
N GLY A 497 3.51 4.39 13.50
CA GLY A 497 2.29 5.20 13.41
C GLY A 497 2.53 6.66 13.03
N THR A 498 3.78 7.09 12.90
CA THR A 498 4.17 8.45 12.56
C THR A 498 5.07 8.46 11.33
N THR A 499 5.43 9.65 10.87
CA THR A 499 6.46 9.90 9.85
C THR A 499 7.71 10.55 10.45
N ARG A 500 7.80 10.61 11.79
CA ARG A 500 8.98 11.11 12.46
C ARG A 500 10.09 10.08 12.28
N PRO A 501 11.27 10.46 11.78
CA PRO A 501 12.35 9.53 11.57
C PRO A 501 12.83 8.96 12.90
N THR A 502 13.54 7.84 12.82
CA THR A 502 14.29 7.29 13.94
C THR A 502 15.58 6.67 13.43
N ASN A 503 16.65 6.82 14.21
CA ASN A 503 17.91 6.09 14.01
C ASN A 503 17.92 4.75 14.75
N ARG A 504 16.80 4.37 15.39
CA ARG A 504 16.69 3.16 16.19
C ARG A 504 16.11 1.98 15.40
N SER A 505 16.24 1.94 14.08
CA SER A 505 15.64 0.88 13.25
C SER A 505 16.64 -0.21 12.85
N TYR A 506 16.15 -1.38 12.42
CA TYR A 506 17.01 -2.43 11.82
C TYR A 506 17.84 -1.95 10.63
N LEU A 507 17.37 -0.90 9.96
CA LEU A 507 17.98 -0.34 8.76
C LEU A 507 19.08 0.67 9.08
N CYS A 508 19.33 0.94 10.37
CA CYS A 508 20.30 1.93 10.83
C CYS A 508 21.57 1.25 11.36
N GLU A 509 22.70 1.90 11.10
CA GLU A 509 24.06 1.46 11.44
C GLU A 509 24.20 0.84 12.84
N TYR A 510 23.59 1.45 13.85
CA TYR A 510 23.70 1.03 15.26
C TYR A 510 23.33 -0.43 15.50
N PHE A 511 22.36 -0.95 14.76
CA PHE A 511 21.85 -2.32 14.93
C PHE A 511 22.46 -3.33 13.96
N VAL A 512 23.14 -2.89 12.90
CA VAL A 512 23.69 -3.78 11.88
C VAL A 512 24.73 -4.72 12.48
N ASP A 513 25.64 -4.21 13.31
CA ASP A 513 26.67 -5.03 13.96
C ASP A 513 26.07 -6.13 14.86
N ALA A 514 24.92 -5.87 15.48
CA ALA A 514 24.32 -6.80 16.44
C ALA A 514 23.88 -8.13 15.81
N TRP A 515 23.49 -8.12 14.54
CA TRP A 515 23.15 -9.33 13.80
C TRP A 515 24.22 -9.75 12.79
N MET A 516 25.14 -8.85 12.41
CA MET A 516 26.23 -9.15 11.49
C MET A 516 27.17 -10.24 12.02
N GLU A 517 27.45 -10.25 13.32
CA GLU A 517 28.26 -11.32 13.94
C GLU A 517 27.74 -12.72 13.59
N LYS A 518 26.41 -12.90 13.69
CA LYS A 518 25.75 -14.18 13.42
C LYS A 518 25.75 -14.54 11.95
N VAL A 519 25.57 -13.55 11.09
CA VAL A 519 25.68 -13.72 9.64
C VAL A 519 27.09 -14.18 9.26
N LEU A 520 28.13 -13.53 9.79
CA LEU A 520 29.51 -13.91 9.51
C LEU A 520 29.87 -15.30 10.07
N GLY A 521 29.33 -15.66 11.24
CA GLY A 521 29.46 -17.01 11.79
C GLY A 521 28.84 -18.06 10.87
N GLY A 522 27.59 -17.83 10.43
CA GLY A 522 26.87 -18.73 9.52
C GLY A 522 27.56 -18.93 8.17
N ILE A 523 28.26 -17.92 7.66
CA ILE A 523 29.09 -18.05 6.45
C ILE A 523 30.31 -18.94 6.72
N GLN A 524 30.99 -18.75 7.86
CA GLN A 524 32.24 -19.46 8.17
C GLN A 524 32.05 -20.95 8.44
N GLU A 525 30.98 -21.34 9.14
CA GLU A 525 30.66 -22.75 9.44
C GLU A 525 30.43 -23.62 8.19
N ARG A 526 30.34 -22.99 7.01
CA ARG A 526 29.93 -23.61 5.75
C ARG A 526 30.98 -23.58 4.65
N VAL A 527 32.10 -22.89 4.87
CA VAL A 527 33.28 -23.10 4.03
C VAL A 527 33.82 -24.48 4.40
N PRO A 528 33.81 -25.49 3.52
CA PRO A 528 34.37 -26.79 3.84
C PRO A 528 35.84 -26.59 4.24
N GLU A 529 36.25 -27.12 5.41
CA GLU A 529 37.65 -27.20 5.77
C GLU A 529 38.39 -27.86 4.60
N VAL A 530 39.26 -27.09 3.92
CA VAL A 530 40.17 -27.67 2.94
C VAL A 530 41.08 -28.62 3.73
N PRO A 531 41.06 -29.93 3.48
CA PRO A 531 41.93 -30.85 4.20
C PRO A 531 43.38 -30.42 3.95
N GLU A 532 44.14 -30.26 5.02
CA GLU A 532 45.54 -29.80 5.06
C GLU A 532 46.53 -30.68 4.26
N ALA A 533 46.04 -31.66 3.50
CA ALA A 533 46.81 -32.63 2.73
C ALA A 533 47.07 -32.25 1.26
N ALA A 534 46.68 -31.04 0.82
CA ALA A 534 46.91 -30.59 -0.57
C ALA A 534 48.04 -29.56 -0.76
N VAL A 535 48.90 -29.38 0.25
CA VAL A 535 50.15 -28.61 0.12
C VAL A 535 51.30 -29.38 0.77
N ARG A 536 51.80 -30.42 0.09
CA ARG A 536 53.21 -30.86 0.18
C ARG A 536 53.66 -31.46 -1.13
#